data_AF-A0A7X7DKJ1-F1
#
_entry.id   AF-A0A7X7DKJ1-F1
#
_cell.length_a   1.000
_cell.length_b   1.000
_cell.length_c   1.000
_cell.angle_alpha   90.00
_cell.angle_beta   90.00
_cell.angle_gamma   90.00
#
_symmetry.space_group_name_H-M   'P 1'
#
loop_
_entity.id
_entity.type
_entity.pdbx_description
1 polymer ?
#
loop_
_entity_poly.entity_id
_entity_poly.type
_entity_poly.pdbx_seq_one_letter_code
_entity_poly.pdbx_strand_id
1 'polypeptide(L)'
;MIQETDLNYFRNWFDMYVKQFCTGNERIDSAICLKVKHTKNVVREILDIADTVNLDAETRSLAEIVALFHDIGRFKQYIKYGTYSDQKSEDHAKIGLDVIAHTGVFSRLPTYKQELIRNVIANHNRMSLPHSNDQKFLLLLKLLRDAVESHAIFT
;
A
#
# COMPACT_ATOMS: atom_id res chain seq x y z
N MET A 1 19.60 2.47 7.02
CA MET A 1 18.40 3.34 7.04
C MET A 1 17.84 3.46 5.63
N ILE A 2 16.54 3.73 5.49
CA ILE A 2 15.92 4.02 4.17
C ILE A 2 16.30 5.46 3.81
N GLN A 3 16.77 5.68 2.58
CA GLN A 3 17.16 7.01 2.11
C GLN A 3 16.06 7.65 1.27
N GLU A 4 16.11 8.98 1.09
CA GLU A 4 15.16 9.70 0.22
C GLU A 4 15.21 9.18 -1.24
N THR A 5 16.38 8.72 -1.69
CA THR A 5 16.54 8.08 -3.01
C THR A 5 15.78 6.76 -3.14
N ASP A 6 15.59 6.02 -2.03
CA ASP A 6 14.75 4.82 -1.99
C ASP A 6 13.27 5.20 -2.09
N LEU A 7 12.84 6.19 -1.32
CA LEU A 7 11.45 6.69 -1.35
C LEU A 7 11.08 7.23 -2.73
N ASN A 8 11.95 8.03 -3.36
CA ASN A 8 11.72 8.51 -4.72
C ASN A 8 11.61 7.38 -5.74
N TYR A 9 12.41 6.32 -5.59
CA TYR A 9 12.23 5.14 -6.43
C TYR A 9 10.87 4.48 -6.23
N PHE A 10 10.40 4.31 -4.98
CA PHE A 10 9.12 3.69 -4.70
C PHE A 10 7.94 4.51 -5.22
N ARG A 11 7.97 5.84 -5.04
CA ARG A 11 6.99 6.77 -5.62
C ARG A 11 6.95 6.66 -7.15
N ASN A 12 8.12 6.72 -7.80
CA ASN A 12 8.23 6.59 -9.25
C ASN A 12 7.74 5.23 -9.75
N TRP A 13 8.10 4.15 -9.04
CA TRP A 13 7.66 2.81 -9.38
C TRP A 13 6.13 2.69 -9.30
N PHE A 14 5.51 3.23 -8.24
CA PHE A 14 4.06 3.26 -8.09
C PHE A 14 3.40 4.02 -9.24
N ASP A 15 3.88 5.23 -9.55
CA ASP A 15 3.35 6.04 -10.65
C ASP A 15 3.48 5.33 -12.01
N MET A 16 4.61 4.65 -12.26
CA MET A 16 4.81 3.85 -13.47
C MET A 16 3.91 2.61 -13.52
N TYR A 17 3.66 1.97 -12.38
CA TYR A 17 2.77 0.82 -12.29
C TYR A 17 1.33 1.22 -12.59
N VAL A 18 0.80 2.25 -11.92
CA VAL A 18 -0.61 2.65 -12.09
C VAL A 18 -0.92 3.19 -13.49
N LYS A 19 0.05 3.83 -14.15
CA LYS A 19 -0.07 4.32 -15.54
C LYS A 19 -0.36 3.19 -16.54
N GLN A 20 0.06 1.96 -16.25
CA GLN A 20 -0.18 0.81 -17.15
C GLN A 20 -1.66 0.43 -17.24
N PHE A 21 -2.49 0.93 -16.32
CA PHE A 21 -3.92 0.62 -16.26
C PHE A 21 -4.79 1.72 -16.89
N CYS A 22 -4.20 2.77 -17.44
CA CYS A 22 -4.92 3.75 -18.25
C CYS A 22 -5.27 3.14 -19.61
N THR A 23 -6.56 3.12 -19.94
CA THR A 23 -7.11 2.43 -21.13
C THR A 23 -7.71 3.37 -22.16
N GLY A 24 -7.95 4.64 -21.80
CA GLY A 24 -8.73 5.59 -22.60
C GLY A 24 -10.24 5.41 -22.44
N ASN A 25 -10.70 4.40 -21.69
CA ASN A 25 -12.10 4.26 -21.33
C ASN A 25 -12.40 5.10 -20.09
N GLU A 26 -13.28 6.08 -20.22
CA GLU A 26 -13.60 7.04 -19.16
C GLU A 26 -13.99 6.38 -17.83
N ARG A 27 -14.81 5.32 -17.88
CA ARG A 27 -15.27 4.61 -16.67
C ARG A 27 -14.11 3.90 -15.96
N ILE A 28 -13.28 3.18 -16.72
CA ILE A 28 -12.13 2.46 -16.17
C ILE A 28 -11.12 3.47 -15.61
N ASP A 29 -10.75 4.47 -16.40
CA ASP A 29 -9.72 5.43 -16.04
C ASP A 29 -10.15 6.27 -14.83
N SER A 30 -11.44 6.60 -14.71
CA SER A 30 -12.00 7.25 -13.52
C SER A 30 -11.86 6.39 -12.27
N ALA A 31 -12.14 5.09 -12.35
CA ALA A 31 -11.97 4.18 -11.22
C ALA A 31 -10.50 4.06 -10.81
N ILE A 32 -9.60 3.89 -11.77
CA ILE A 32 -8.14 3.88 -11.53
C ILE A 32 -7.69 5.19 -10.87
N CYS A 33 -8.15 6.34 -11.36
CA CYS A 33 -7.83 7.65 -10.80
C CYS A 33 -8.30 7.81 -9.35
N LEU A 34 -9.52 7.36 -9.04
CA LEU A 34 -10.04 7.36 -7.66
C LEU A 34 -9.16 6.53 -6.73
N LYS A 35 -8.70 5.36 -7.18
CA LYS A 35 -7.84 4.49 -6.38
C LYS A 35 -6.43 5.09 -6.19
N VAL A 36 -5.86 5.73 -7.22
CA VAL A 36 -4.60 6.50 -7.07
C VAL A 36 -4.75 7.62 -6.05
N LYS A 37 -5.86 8.38 -6.13
CA LYS A 37 -6.16 9.47 -5.18
C LYS A 37 -6.29 8.93 -3.75
N HIS A 38 -6.99 7.82 -3.57
CA HIS A 38 -7.11 7.13 -2.28
C HIS A 38 -5.72 6.79 -1.71
N THR A 39 -4.86 6.11 -2.47
CA THR A 39 -3.50 5.77 -2.02
C THR A 39 -2.70 7.01 -1.63
N LYS A 40 -2.74 8.09 -2.43
CA LYS A 40 -2.04 9.35 -2.12
C LYS A 40 -2.55 10.02 -0.85
N ASN A 41 -3.84 9.92 -0.57
CA ASN A 41 -4.41 10.45 0.66
C ASN A 41 -3.99 9.62 1.87
N VAL A 42 -4.03 8.29 1.80
CA VAL A 42 -3.53 7.40 2.87
C VAL A 42 -2.05 7.63 3.16
N VAL A 43 -1.23 7.86 2.12
CA VAL A 43 0.19 8.22 2.29
C VAL A 43 0.35 9.56 3.03
N ARG A 44 -0.47 10.57 2.73
CA ARG A 44 -0.42 11.83 3.47
C ARG A 44 -0.80 11.63 4.93
N GLU A 45 -1.93 10.98 5.17
CA GLU A 45 -2.48 10.78 6.51
C GLU A 45 -1.54 9.96 7.40
N ILE A 46 -0.98 8.86 6.89
CA ILE A 46 -0.05 8.04 7.69
C ILE A 46 1.22 8.81 8.07
N LEU A 47 1.69 9.71 7.20
CA LEU A 47 2.85 10.55 7.46
C LEU A 47 2.53 11.65 8.48
N ASP A 48 1.35 12.27 8.38
CA ASP A 48 0.87 13.26 9.34
C ASP A 48 0.70 12.65 10.74
N ILE A 49 0.17 11.42 10.84
CA ILE A 49 0.10 10.66 12.09
C ILE A 49 1.50 10.35 12.61
N ALA A 50 2.40 9.84 11.76
CA ALA A 50 3.77 9.50 12.13
C ALA A 50 4.55 10.71 12.69
N ASP A 51 4.37 11.88 12.06
CA ASP A 51 5.00 13.14 12.48
C ASP A 51 4.38 13.64 13.80
N THR A 52 3.06 13.53 13.97
CA THR A 52 2.37 13.92 15.21
C THR A 52 2.83 13.12 16.43
N VAL A 53 3.10 11.82 16.26
CA VAL A 53 3.57 10.94 17.35
C VAL A 53 5.10 10.84 17.41
N ASN A 54 5.82 11.67 16.64
CA ASN A 54 7.29 11.75 16.60
C ASN A 54 7.99 10.41 16.34
N LEU A 55 7.53 9.65 15.34
CA LEU A 55 8.21 8.40 14.95
C LEU A 55 9.60 8.68 14.39
N ASP A 56 10.51 7.72 14.57
CA ASP A 56 11.84 7.80 13.99
C ASP A 56 11.79 7.77 12.44
N ALA A 57 12.82 8.35 11.81
CA ALA A 57 12.88 8.51 10.36
C ALA A 57 12.76 7.19 9.58
N GLU A 58 13.27 6.08 10.13
CA GLU A 58 13.17 4.77 9.46
C GLU A 58 11.74 4.23 9.52
N THR A 59 11.07 4.34 10.67
CA THR A 59 9.67 3.94 10.84
C THR A 59 8.74 4.79 9.99
N ARG A 60 8.96 6.12 9.94
CA ARG A 60 8.24 7.03 9.05
C ARG A 60 8.38 6.63 7.58
N SER A 61 9.60 6.31 7.14
CA SER A 61 9.86 5.85 5.76
C SER A 61 9.18 4.52 5.45
N LEU A 62 9.17 3.58 6.41
CA LEU A 62 8.44 2.31 6.26
C LEU A 62 6.93 2.54 6.18
N ALA A 63 6.38 3.46 6.98
CA ALA A 63 4.97 3.84 6.96
C ALA A 63 4.55 4.35 5.57
N GLU A 64 5.36 5.22 4.97
CA GLU A 64 5.12 5.69 3.59
C GLU A 64 5.09 4.53 2.59
N ILE A 65 6.08 3.62 2.66
CA ILE A 65 6.16 2.50 1.73
C ILE A 65 4.96 1.54 1.89
N VAL A 66 4.56 1.20 3.11
CA VAL A 66 3.39 0.31 3.29
C VAL A 66 2.11 0.98 2.81
N ALA A 67 1.92 2.28 3.06
CA ALA A 67 0.75 3.02 2.56
C ALA A 67 0.73 3.13 1.04
N LEU A 68 1.87 3.34 0.39
CA LEU A 68 1.96 3.42 -1.06
C LEU A 68 1.61 2.09 -1.75
N PHE A 69 1.89 0.96 -1.11
CA PHE A 69 1.75 -0.37 -1.72
C PHE A 69 0.56 -1.21 -1.19
N HIS A 70 -0.14 -0.80 -0.13
CA HIS A 70 -1.19 -1.63 0.49
C HIS A 70 -2.26 -2.10 -0.51
N ASP A 71 -2.72 -1.19 -1.36
CA ASP A 71 -3.80 -1.41 -2.33
C ASP A 71 -3.28 -1.71 -3.76
N ILE A 72 -2.00 -2.05 -3.93
CA ILE A 72 -1.39 -2.24 -5.28
C ILE A 72 -2.07 -3.35 -6.10
N GLY A 73 -2.71 -4.31 -5.42
CA GLY A 73 -3.51 -5.36 -6.05
C GLY A 73 -4.85 -4.86 -6.63
N ARG A 74 -5.41 -3.75 -6.13
CA ARG A 74 -6.70 -3.20 -6.58
C ARG A 74 -6.72 -2.84 -8.05
N PHE A 75 -5.59 -2.37 -8.59
CA PHE A 75 -5.47 -1.99 -10.00
C PHE A 75 -5.67 -3.20 -10.93
N LYS A 76 -4.97 -4.30 -10.66
CA LYS A 76 -5.17 -5.57 -11.39
C LYS A 76 -6.55 -6.17 -11.13
N GLN A 77 -7.02 -6.13 -9.89
CA GLN A 77 -8.35 -6.63 -9.52
C GLN A 77 -9.44 -5.94 -10.35
N TYR A 78 -9.40 -4.61 -10.45
CA TYR A 78 -10.40 -3.86 -11.20
C TYR A 78 -10.36 -4.14 -12.69
N ILE A 79 -9.17 -4.21 -13.30
CA ILE A 79 -9.07 -4.56 -14.73
C ILE A 79 -9.59 -5.97 -15.00
N LYS A 80 -9.29 -6.93 -14.12
CA LYS A 80 -9.68 -8.34 -14.30
C LYS A 80 -11.16 -8.58 -14.03
N TYR A 81 -11.73 -7.90 -13.03
CA TYR A 81 -13.06 -8.23 -12.49
C TYR A 81 -14.09 -7.11 -12.61
N GLY A 82 -13.69 -5.89 -12.96
CA GLY A 82 -14.58 -4.71 -13.02
C GLY A 82 -15.10 -4.25 -11.66
N THR A 83 -14.50 -4.70 -10.56
CA THR A 83 -14.93 -4.40 -9.19
C THR A 83 -13.75 -4.39 -8.21
N TYR A 84 -13.88 -3.64 -7.12
CA TYR A 84 -12.99 -3.69 -5.95
C TYR A 84 -13.51 -4.59 -4.84
N SER A 85 -14.56 -5.38 -5.07
CA SER A 85 -15.10 -6.25 -4.02
C SER A 85 -14.30 -7.55 -3.92
N ASP A 86 -13.56 -7.75 -2.83
CA ASP A 86 -12.86 -9.01 -2.57
C ASP A 86 -13.82 -10.20 -2.49
N GLN A 87 -15.01 -10.01 -1.92
CA GLN A 87 -16.04 -11.05 -1.81
C GLN A 87 -16.59 -11.50 -3.18
N LYS A 88 -16.66 -10.58 -4.15
CA LYS A 88 -17.12 -10.86 -5.51
C LYS A 88 -15.96 -11.18 -6.47
N SER A 89 -14.72 -11.17 -5.98
CA SER A 89 -13.52 -11.40 -6.79
C SER A 89 -12.43 -12.12 -5.99
N GLU A 90 -11.18 -11.68 -6.09
CA GLU A 90 -10.03 -12.20 -5.36
C GLU A 90 -9.56 -11.21 -4.30
N ASP A 91 -8.94 -11.71 -3.22
CA ASP A 91 -8.31 -10.86 -2.19
C ASP A 91 -7.19 -9.98 -2.80
N HIS A 92 -7.42 -8.66 -2.80
CA HIS A 92 -6.48 -7.69 -3.34
C HIS A 92 -5.13 -7.68 -2.62
N ALA A 93 -5.05 -8.03 -1.33
CA ALA A 93 -3.79 -8.13 -0.62
C ALA A 93 -2.93 -9.25 -1.23
N LYS A 94 -3.54 -10.39 -1.56
CA LYS A 94 -2.86 -11.51 -2.24
C LYS A 94 -2.40 -11.12 -3.64
N ILE A 95 -3.26 -10.49 -4.44
CA ILE A 95 -2.87 -9.98 -5.78
C ILE A 95 -1.69 -9.00 -5.65
N GLY A 96 -1.72 -8.12 -4.65
CA GLY A 96 -0.66 -7.15 -4.40
C GLY A 96 0.67 -7.83 -4.07
N LEU A 97 0.66 -8.84 -3.20
CA LEU A 97 1.85 -9.63 -2.89
C LEU A 97 2.41 -10.35 -4.11
N ASP A 98 1.55 -10.89 -4.98
CA ASP A 98 1.98 -11.50 -6.23
C ASP A 98 2.66 -10.46 -7.13
N VAL A 99 2.10 -9.26 -7.28
CA VAL A 99 2.74 -8.15 -8.03
C VAL A 99 4.13 -7.83 -7.46
N ILE A 100 4.23 -7.69 -6.14
CA ILE A 100 5.47 -7.37 -5.44
C ILE A 100 6.53 -8.47 -5.65
N ALA A 101 6.12 -9.75 -5.59
CA ALA A 101 7.01 -10.88 -5.79
C ALA A 101 7.55 -10.94 -7.22
N HIS A 102 6.68 -10.81 -8.23
CA HIS A 102 7.09 -10.89 -9.64
C HIS A 102 7.97 -9.73 -10.09
N THR A 103 7.79 -8.55 -9.50
CA THR A 103 8.50 -7.33 -9.93
C THR A 103 9.79 -7.10 -9.18
N GLY A 104 9.98 -7.75 -8.03
CA GLY A 104 11.16 -7.55 -7.18
C GLY A 104 11.32 -6.10 -6.70
N VAL A 105 10.22 -5.33 -6.63
CA VAL A 105 10.26 -3.87 -6.40
C VAL A 105 11.06 -3.50 -5.14
N PHE A 106 10.98 -4.31 -4.08
CA PHE A 106 11.69 -4.06 -2.81
C PHE A 106 13.14 -4.57 -2.76
N SER A 107 13.70 -5.07 -3.87
CA SER A 107 15.06 -5.68 -3.93
C SER A 107 16.20 -4.78 -3.44
N ARG A 108 16.03 -3.45 -3.47
CA ARG A 108 16.99 -2.47 -2.94
C ARG A 108 17.02 -2.38 -1.41
N LEU A 109 16.00 -2.90 -0.74
CA LEU A 109 15.93 -2.90 0.72
C LEU A 109 16.54 -4.18 1.28
N PRO A 110 17.13 -4.14 2.49
CA PRO A 110 17.48 -5.34 3.23
C PRO A 110 16.29 -6.29 3.39
N THR A 111 16.53 -7.61 3.31
CA THR A 111 15.49 -8.66 3.33
C THR A 111 14.50 -8.50 4.47
N TYR A 112 14.97 -8.21 5.69
CA TYR A 112 14.10 -8.03 6.87
C TYR A 112 13.07 -6.90 6.70
N LYS A 113 13.41 -5.82 5.98
CA LYS A 113 12.45 -4.74 5.67
C LYS A 113 11.46 -5.17 4.61
N GLN A 114 11.92 -5.90 3.60
CA GLN A 114 11.03 -6.40 2.57
C GLN A 114 9.99 -7.36 3.17
N GLU A 115 10.40 -8.26 4.07
CA GLU A 115 9.51 -9.15 4.81
C GLU A 115 8.53 -8.39 5.68
N LEU A 116 9.00 -7.39 6.44
CA LEU A 116 8.15 -6.52 7.24
C LEU A 116 7.07 -5.83 6.38
N ILE A 117 7.45 -5.20 5.26
CA ILE A 117 6.51 -4.53 4.35
C ILE A 117 5.49 -5.53 3.79
N ARG A 118 5.95 -6.71 3.31
CA ARG A 118 5.05 -7.75 2.80
C ARG A 118 4.09 -8.25 3.88
N ASN A 119 4.55 -8.41 5.12
CA ASN A 119 3.69 -8.82 6.23
C ASN A 119 2.61 -7.78 6.53
N VAL A 120 2.94 -6.48 6.54
CA VAL A 120 1.95 -5.41 6.70
C VAL A 120 0.90 -5.48 5.58
N ILE A 121 1.34 -5.57 4.33
CA ILE A 121 0.43 -5.68 3.17
C ILE A 121 -0.43 -6.95 3.26
N ALA A 122 0.12 -8.09 3.66
CA ALA A 122 -0.62 -9.35 3.79
C ALA A 122 -1.74 -9.32 4.85
N ASN A 123 -1.70 -8.36 5.78
CA ASN A 123 -2.59 -8.30 6.94
C ASN A 123 -3.44 -7.03 6.99
N HIS A 124 -3.28 -6.09 6.05
CA HIS A 124 -3.89 -4.77 6.14
C HIS A 124 -5.43 -4.80 6.08
N ASN A 125 -6.01 -5.71 5.30
CA ASN A 125 -7.45 -5.89 5.13
C ASN A 125 -8.08 -6.92 6.09
N ARG A 126 -7.31 -7.49 7.04
CA ARG A 126 -7.85 -8.45 8.02
C ARG A 126 -8.69 -7.74 9.08
N MET A 127 -9.80 -8.35 9.47
CA MET A 127 -10.73 -7.79 10.46
C MET A 127 -10.05 -7.53 11.82
N SER A 128 -9.27 -8.47 12.33
CA SER A 128 -8.53 -8.31 13.58
C SER A 128 -7.03 -8.09 13.32
N LEU A 129 -6.35 -7.51 14.30
CA LEU A 129 -4.89 -7.50 14.31
C LEU A 129 -4.39 -8.93 14.60
N PRO A 130 -3.38 -9.41 13.88
CA PRO A 130 -2.77 -10.71 14.17
C PRO A 130 -2.01 -10.67 15.50
N HIS A 131 -1.95 -11.82 16.18
CA HIS A 131 -1.04 -12.00 17.32
C HIS A 131 0.41 -12.08 16.81
N SER A 132 1.26 -11.15 17.25
CA SER A 132 2.69 -11.11 16.89
C SER A 132 3.51 -10.47 18.00
N ASN A 133 4.75 -10.92 18.16
CA ASN A 133 5.74 -10.29 19.05
C ASN A 133 6.53 -9.19 18.34
N ASP A 134 6.37 -9.03 17.02
CA ASP A 134 7.01 -7.96 16.25
C ASP A 134 6.25 -6.66 16.44
N GLN A 135 6.75 -5.82 17.35
CA GLN A 135 6.16 -4.53 17.68
C GLN A 135 6.18 -3.56 16.49
N LYS A 136 7.20 -3.61 15.62
CA LYS A 136 7.31 -2.70 14.48
C LYS A 136 6.28 -3.07 13.41
N PHE A 137 6.05 -4.35 13.17
CA PHE A 137 4.97 -4.84 12.32
C PHE A 137 3.59 -4.39 12.83
N LEU A 138 3.30 -4.60 14.12
CA LEU A 138 2.02 -4.20 14.70
C LEU A 138 1.81 -2.68 14.65
N LEU A 139 2.86 -1.90 14.89
CA LEU A 139 2.81 -0.44 14.80
C LEU A 139 2.45 0.01 13.37
N LEU A 140 3.19 -0.46 12.36
CA LEU A 140 2.94 -0.10 10.96
C LEU A 140 1.55 -0.52 10.50
N LEU A 141 1.08 -1.70 10.91
CA LEU A 141 -0.25 -2.19 10.58
C LEU A 141 -1.36 -1.33 11.19
N LYS A 142 -1.19 -0.87 12.44
CA LYS A 142 -2.13 0.04 13.10
C LYS A 142 -2.18 1.40 12.40
N LEU A 143 -1.02 2.02 12.19
CA LEU A 143 -0.92 3.30 11.48
C LEU A 143 -1.60 3.26 10.11
N LEU A 144 -1.37 2.18 9.35
CA LEU A 144 -1.99 2.00 8.04
C LEU A 144 -3.51 1.90 8.15
N ARG A 145 -4.04 1.14 9.11
CA ARG A 145 -5.49 1.01 9.31
C ARG A 145 -6.13 2.32 9.72
N ASP A 146 -5.52 3.05 10.66
CA ASP A 146 -6.00 4.37 11.11
C ASP A 146 -6.06 5.37 9.94
N ALA A 147 -5.04 5.36 9.07
CA ALA A 147 -4.98 6.20 7.88
C ALA A 147 -6.00 5.79 6.79
N VAL A 148 -6.27 4.48 6.64
CA VAL A 148 -7.26 3.96 5.67
C VAL A 148 -8.69 4.26 6.12
N GLU A 149 -9.02 4.08 7.39
CA GLU A 149 -10.35 4.33 7.95
C GLU A 149 -10.80 5.78 7.72
N SER A 150 -9.88 6.74 7.89
CA SER A 150 -10.10 8.17 7.61
C SER A 150 -10.45 8.47 6.14
N HIS A 151 -10.25 7.49 5.24
CA HIS A 151 -10.53 7.59 3.81
C HIS A 151 -11.44 6.45 3.27
N ALA A 152 -12.11 5.72 4.15
CA ALA A 152 -13.04 4.62 3.79
C ALA A 152 -14.24 5.07 2.94
N ILE A 153 -14.50 6.38 2.84
CA ILE A 153 -15.56 6.95 2.00
C ILE A 153 -15.28 6.73 0.49
N PHE A 154 -14.03 6.38 0.12
CA PHE A 154 -13.60 6.17 -1.27
C PHE A 154 -13.13 4.76 -1.60
N THR A 155 -13.36 3.77 -0.70
CA THR A 155 -12.93 2.37 -0.90
C THR A 155 -14.01 1.49 -1.50
#